data_AF-A0A930FAN7-F1
#
_entry.id   AF-A0A930FAN7-F1
#
_cell.length_a   1.000
_cell.length_b   1.000
_cell.length_c   1.000
_cell.angle_alpha   90.00
_cell.angle_beta   90.00
_cell.angle_gamma   90.00
#
_symmetry.space_group_name_H-M   'P 1'
#
loop_
_entity.id
_entity.type
_entity.pdbx_description
1 polymer ?
#
loop_
_entity_poly.entity_id
_entity_poly.type
_entity_poly.pdbx_seq_one_letter_code
_entity_poly.pdbx_strand_id
1 'polypeptide(L)'
;MAKDYKKLAEGIVKNIGGSENVSHLEHCSTRLRFSIKDQAKVNMEELKKTSGVLGVVQTGTQTQVIIGNDIIEAYEEVLKLGTFEAGGTVADDKDSKQNVGLGAKALDFLVGVFQPLVPAIAGAGILKAFLSLFVLLGLLQNTNPVYILLFNAAD
;
A
#
# COMPACT_ATOMS: atom_id res chain seq x y z
N MET A 1 -4.66 27.83 3.06
CA MET A 1 -5.83 27.52 3.91
C MET A 1 -5.54 26.15 4.50
N ALA A 2 -5.43 26.03 5.82
CA ALA A 2 -5.19 24.72 6.43
C ALA A 2 -6.36 23.80 6.06
N LYS A 3 -6.11 22.77 5.26
CA LYS A 3 -7.12 21.76 4.98
C LYS A 3 -7.47 21.12 6.32
N ASP A 4 -8.74 21.20 6.68
CA ASP A 4 -9.24 20.68 7.95
C ASP A 4 -9.41 19.16 7.78
N TYR A 5 -8.30 18.42 7.83
CA TYR A 5 -8.24 16.98 7.55
C TYR A 5 -9.19 16.18 8.45
N LYS A 6 -9.43 16.68 9.67
CA LYS A 6 -10.42 16.13 10.59
C LYS A 6 -11.84 16.20 10.02
N LYS A 7 -12.27 17.35 9.49
CA LYS A 7 -13.59 17.48 8.85
C LYS A 7 -13.70 16.65 7.58
N LEU A 8 -12.62 16.55 6.81
CA LEU A 8 -12.56 15.68 5.64
C LEU A 8 -12.73 14.22 6.06
N ALA A 9 -12.00 13.76 7.08
CA ALA A 9 -12.08 12.40 7.60
C ALA A 9 -13.48 12.08 8.15
N GLU A 10 -14.07 12.99 8.94
CA GLU A 10 -15.46 12.85 9.45
C GLU A 10 -16.47 12.76 8.30
N GLY A 11 -16.33 13.60 7.28
CA GLY A 11 -17.16 13.58 6.09
C GLY A 11 -17.06 12.27 5.33
N ILE A 12 -15.83 11.75 5.15
CA ILE A 12 -15.60 10.47 4.48
C ILE A 12 -16.22 9.33 5.29
N VAL A 13 -15.88 9.19 6.58
CA VAL A 13 -16.37 8.08 7.43
C VAL A 13 -17.90 8.08 7.53
N LYS A 14 -18.53 9.26 7.62
CA LYS A 14 -19.98 9.37 7.62
C LYS A 14 -20.59 8.89 6.30
N ASN A 15 -20.03 9.32 5.18
CA ASN A 15 -20.60 9.04 3.87
C ASN A 15 -20.28 7.62 3.35
N ILE A 16 -19.30 6.91 3.91
CA ILE A 16 -19.09 5.48 3.64
C ILE A 16 -20.01 4.57 4.47
N GLY A 17 -20.89 5.13 5.30
CA GLY A 17 -21.83 4.37 6.13
C GLY A 17 -21.35 4.07 7.55
N GLY A 18 -20.38 4.84 8.05
CA GLY A 18 -19.84 4.70 9.41
C GLY A 18 -18.61 3.80 9.50
N SER A 19 -17.91 3.85 10.63
CA SER A 19 -16.74 3.01 10.88
C SER A 19 -17.09 1.53 10.90
N GLU A 20 -18.29 1.16 11.35
CA GLU A 20 -18.75 -0.23 11.38
C GLU A 20 -18.91 -0.85 9.98
N ASN A 21 -19.11 -0.02 8.95
CA ASN A 21 -19.29 -0.47 7.57
C ASN A 21 -17.96 -0.73 6.85
N VAL A 22 -16.83 -0.35 7.45
CA VAL A 22 -15.50 -0.62 6.93
C VAL A 22 -14.97 -1.92 7.51
N SER A 23 -14.46 -2.79 6.67
CA SER A 23 -13.72 -3.99 7.09
C SER A 23 -12.23 -3.74 7.16
N HIS A 24 -11.68 -2.99 6.20
CA HIS A 24 -10.25 -2.73 6.11
C HIS A 24 -9.99 -1.36 5.50
N LEU A 25 -8.94 -0.70 5.98
CA LEU A 25 -8.51 0.61 5.49
C LEU A 25 -7.03 0.57 5.12
N GLU A 26 -6.74 0.94 3.88
CA GLU A 26 -5.42 1.02 3.29
C GLU A 26 -5.21 2.40 2.64
N HIS A 27 -3.95 2.78 2.42
CA HIS A 27 -3.63 3.98 1.64
C HIS A 27 -2.45 3.74 0.69
N CYS A 28 -2.50 4.45 -0.44
CA CYS A 28 -1.40 4.63 -1.38
C CYS A 28 -0.96 6.10 -1.33
N SER A 29 -0.01 6.53 -2.17
CA SER A 29 0.50 7.91 -2.17
C SER A 29 -0.55 9.00 -2.44
N THR A 30 -1.69 8.66 -3.05
CA THR A 30 -2.73 9.65 -3.44
C THR A 30 -4.17 9.24 -3.10
N ARG A 31 -4.39 8.03 -2.56
CA ARG A 31 -5.73 7.44 -2.42
C ARG A 31 -5.89 6.68 -1.11
N LEU A 32 -7.05 6.81 -0.49
CA LEU A 32 -7.53 5.96 0.59
C LEU A 32 -8.39 4.85 -0.03
N ARG A 33 -8.14 3.60 0.37
CA ARG A 33 -8.89 2.43 -0.08
C ARG A 33 -9.64 1.84 1.11
N PHE A 34 -10.96 1.93 1.04
CA PHE A 34 -11.87 1.36 2.02
C PHE A 34 -12.41 0.05 1.47
N SER A 35 -12.18 -1.05 2.18
CA SER A 35 -12.94 -2.29 1.98
C SER A 35 -14.26 -2.16 2.75
N ILE A 36 -15.37 -2.22 2.04
CA ILE A 36 -16.70 -1.93 2.57
C ILE A 36 -17.53 -3.21 2.68
N LYS A 37 -18.24 -3.38 3.80
CA LYS A 37 -19.12 -4.53 4.07
C LYS A 37 -20.46 -4.41 3.32
N ASP A 38 -21.09 -3.24 3.38
CA ASP A 38 -22.37 -2.96 2.73
C ASP A 38 -22.28 -1.71 1.84
N GLN A 39 -22.33 -1.94 0.53
CA GLN A 39 -22.24 -0.87 -0.47
C GLN A 39 -23.49 0.01 -0.50
N ALA A 40 -24.64 -0.47 -0.04
CA ALA A 40 -25.88 0.31 -0.07
C ALA A 40 -25.85 1.51 0.90
N LYS A 41 -24.96 1.47 1.90
CA LYS A 41 -24.76 2.56 2.87
C LYS A 41 -23.76 3.62 2.40
N VAL A 42 -23.10 3.41 1.25
CA VAL A 42 -22.10 4.33 0.71
C VAL A 42 -22.77 5.40 -0.14
N ASN A 43 -22.69 6.66 0.29
CA ASN A 43 -23.15 7.83 -0.45
C ASN A 43 -22.06 8.36 -1.37
N MET A 44 -21.94 7.76 -2.56
CA MET A 44 -20.96 8.13 -3.58
C MET A 44 -21.06 9.60 -4.03
N GLU A 45 -22.28 10.15 -4.11
CA GLU A 45 -22.47 11.55 -4.53
C GLU A 45 -21.96 12.54 -3.47
N GLU A 46 -22.25 12.30 -2.19
CA GLU A 46 -21.77 13.15 -1.10
C GLU A 46 -20.27 13.00 -0.85
N LEU A 47 -19.71 11.81 -1.06
CA LEU A 47 -18.25 11.62 -1.01
C LEU A 47 -17.54 12.49 -2.05
N LYS A 48 -18.07 12.60 -3.28
CA LYS A 48 -17.49 13.46 -4.33
C LYS A 48 -17.60 14.95 -4.03
N LYS A 49 -18.61 15.37 -3.25
CA LYS A 49 -18.79 16.77 -2.82
C LYS A 49 -17.99 17.12 -1.57
N THR A 50 -17.40 16.13 -0.90
CA THR A 50 -16.64 16.35 0.33
C THR A 50 -15.40 17.19 0.02
N SER A 51 -15.24 18.32 0.71
CA SER A 51 -14.14 19.26 0.48
C SER A 51 -12.78 18.61 0.70
N GLY A 52 -11.97 18.51 -0.35
CA GLY A 52 -10.65 17.87 -0.33
C GLY A 52 -10.61 16.49 -0.99
N VAL A 53 -11.76 15.96 -1.41
CA VAL A 53 -11.85 14.77 -2.27
C VAL A 53 -11.79 15.20 -3.74
N LEU A 54 -10.81 14.69 -4.47
CA LEU A 54 -10.63 14.93 -5.91
C LEU A 54 -11.48 13.96 -6.75
N GLY A 55 -11.82 12.80 -6.19
CA GLY A 55 -12.63 11.80 -6.87
C GLY A 55 -12.89 10.59 -6.01
N VAL A 56 -13.89 9.81 -6.39
CA VAL A 56 -14.27 8.57 -5.72
C VAL A 56 -14.50 7.51 -6.78
N VAL A 57 -13.85 6.36 -6.60
CA VAL A 57 -13.94 5.21 -7.52
C VAL A 57 -14.38 4.00 -6.71
N GLN A 58 -15.33 3.24 -7.24
CA GLN A 58 -15.82 2.03 -6.60
C GLN A 58 -15.46 0.84 -7.49
N THR A 59 -14.76 -0.14 -6.92
CA THR A 59 -14.32 -1.36 -7.62
C THR A 59 -14.75 -2.57 -6.80
N GLY A 60 -15.89 -3.16 -7.16
CA GLY A 60 -16.46 -4.30 -6.44
C GLY A 60 -16.79 -3.95 -4.99
N THR A 61 -16.10 -4.59 -4.04
CA THR A 61 -16.29 -4.36 -2.59
C THR A 61 -15.45 -3.22 -2.04
N GLN A 62 -14.62 -2.57 -2.86
CA GLN A 62 -13.73 -1.49 -2.44
C GLN A 62 -14.23 -0.13 -2.92
N THR A 63 -14.18 0.85 -2.04
CA THR A 63 -14.40 2.27 -2.33
C THR A 63 -13.08 3.01 -2.15
N GLN A 64 -12.61 3.68 -3.20
CA GLN A 64 -11.38 4.45 -3.20
C GLN A 64 -11.69 5.95 -3.22
N VAL A 65 -11.13 6.69 -2.28
CA VAL A 65 -11.24 8.15 -2.18
C VAL A 65 -9.90 8.77 -2.55
N ILE A 66 -9.89 9.60 -3.59
CA ILE A 66 -8.71 10.28 -4.10
C ILE A 66 -8.61 11.63 -3.38
N ILE A 67 -7.51 11.87 -2.66
CA ILE A 67 -7.29 13.11 -1.88
C ILE A 67 -6.11 13.91 -2.45
N GLY A 68 -5.08 13.22 -2.95
CA GLY A 68 -3.83 13.84 -3.44
C GLY A 68 -2.67 13.68 -2.45
N ASN A 69 -1.70 14.60 -2.47
CA ASN A 69 -0.43 14.48 -1.74
C ASN A 69 -0.56 14.42 -0.21
N ASP A 70 -1.66 14.93 0.36
CA ASP A 70 -1.85 15.03 1.82
C ASP A 70 -2.55 13.78 2.39
N ILE A 71 -2.17 12.60 1.88
CA ILE A 71 -2.86 11.35 2.18
C ILE A 71 -2.57 10.85 3.59
N ILE A 72 -1.39 11.17 4.12
CA ILE A 72 -0.90 10.68 5.42
C ILE A 72 -1.71 11.36 6.53
N GLU A 73 -1.86 12.68 6.46
CA GLU A 73 -2.62 13.48 7.41
C GLU A 73 -4.10 13.09 7.40
N ALA A 74 -4.67 12.86 6.20
CA ALA A 74 -6.04 12.39 6.08
C ALA A 74 -6.23 10.97 6.64
N TYR A 75 -5.28 10.06 6.40
CA TYR A 75 -5.34 8.69 6.90
C TYR A 75 -5.27 8.64 8.43
N GLU A 76 -4.38 9.42 9.04
CA GLU A 76 -4.27 9.48 10.51
C GLU A 76 -5.55 9.99 11.17
N GLU A 77 -6.19 11.03 10.60
CA GLU A 77 -7.45 11.53 11.12
C GLU A 77 -8.60 10.53 10.92
N VAL A 78 -8.63 9.81 9.79
CA VAL A 78 -9.60 8.73 9.58
C VAL A 78 -9.40 7.62 10.62
N LEU A 79 -8.17 7.20 10.89
CA LEU A 79 -7.88 6.19 11.90
C LEU A 79 -8.33 6.59 13.32
N LYS A 80 -8.28 7.88 13.67
CA LYS A 80 -8.74 8.37 14.98
C LYS A 80 -10.26 8.31 15.14
N LEU A 81 -11.01 8.31 14.04
CA LEU A 81 -12.47 8.38 14.05
C LEU A 81 -13.17 7.01 14.12
N GLY A 82 -12.42 5.90 14.09
CA GLY A 82 -13.01 4.58 14.19
C GLY A 82 -11.99 3.47 14.45
N THR A 83 -12.47 2.34 14.95
CA THR A 83 -11.66 1.13 15.16
C THR A 83 -11.56 0.36 13.84
N PHE A 84 -10.78 0.89 12.90
CA PHE A 84 -10.47 0.19 11.65
C PHE A 84 -9.37 -0.84 11.92
N GLU A 85 -9.48 -2.06 11.38
CA GLU A 85 -8.31 -2.93 11.30
C GLU A 85 -7.32 -2.25 10.35
N ALA A 86 -6.30 -1.61 10.91
CA ALA A 86 -5.33 -0.83 10.18
C ALA A 86 -4.51 -1.76 9.27
N GLY A 87 -4.82 -1.72 7.97
CA GLY A 87 -3.92 -2.19 6.93
C GLY A 87 -2.83 -1.16 6.78
N GLY A 88 -1.57 -1.56 6.95
CA GLY A 88 -0.43 -0.66 6.80
C GLY A 88 -0.31 -0.09 5.38
N THR A 89 0.84 0.52 5.10
CA THR A 89 1.18 1.01 3.76
C THR A 89 1.22 -0.16 2.77
N VAL A 90 0.27 -0.21 1.84
CA VAL A 90 0.29 -1.16 0.71
C VAL A 90 1.19 -0.60 -0.38
N ALA A 91 2.28 -1.33 -0.66
CA ALA A 91 3.05 -1.14 -1.88
C ALA A 91 2.16 -1.51 -3.07
N ASP A 92 2.10 -0.61 -4.05
CA ASP A 92 1.32 -0.74 -5.27
C ASP A 92 1.81 -1.94 -6.09
N ASP A 93 1.24 -3.14 -5.87
CA ASP A 93 0.80 -4.05 -6.94
C ASP A 93 0.10 -5.33 -6.42
N LYS A 94 -0.76 -5.87 -7.29
CA LYS A 94 -1.49 -7.16 -7.27
C LYS A 94 -2.77 -7.25 -6.44
N ASP A 95 -3.83 -6.90 -7.16
CA ASP A 95 -5.19 -7.43 -7.06
C ASP A 95 -5.22 -8.95 -6.81
N SER A 96 -5.79 -9.38 -5.67
CA SER A 96 -6.66 -10.55 -5.62
C SER A 96 -7.47 -10.58 -4.31
N LYS A 97 -8.78 -10.32 -4.46
CA LYS A 97 -9.86 -10.67 -3.53
C LYS A 97 -9.76 -12.14 -3.06
N GLN A 98 -10.17 -12.42 -1.82
CA GLN A 98 -11.38 -13.20 -1.49
C GLN A 98 -11.27 -13.85 -0.11
N ASN A 99 -12.37 -13.74 0.64
CA ASN A 99 -12.87 -14.66 1.67
C ASN A 99 -11.85 -15.28 2.61
N VAL A 100 -12.01 -14.93 3.89
CA VAL A 100 -11.30 -15.45 5.07
C VAL A 100 -11.32 -16.98 5.10
N GLY A 101 -10.44 -17.60 4.33
CA GLY A 101 -10.13 -19.02 4.36
C GLY A 101 -8.79 -19.21 5.04
N LEU A 102 -8.64 -20.29 5.80
CA LEU A 102 -7.40 -20.62 6.52
C LEU A 102 -6.17 -20.58 5.59
N GLY A 103 -6.34 -20.90 4.30
CA GLY A 103 -5.29 -20.83 3.28
C GLY A 103 -4.83 -19.41 2.92
N ALA A 104 -5.72 -18.42 2.90
CA ALA A 104 -5.34 -17.03 2.67
C ALA A 104 -4.51 -16.50 3.84
N LYS A 105 -4.89 -16.83 5.09
CA LYS A 105 -4.09 -16.48 6.28
C LYS A 105 -2.71 -17.14 6.31
N ALA A 106 -2.61 -18.38 5.83
CA ALA A 106 -1.31 -19.06 5.71
C ALA A 106 -0.42 -18.40 4.63
N LEU A 107 -1.02 -17.98 3.51
CA LEU A 107 -0.33 -17.23 2.48
C LEU A 107 0.10 -15.84 2.98
N ASP A 108 -0.76 -15.11 3.68
CA ASP A 108 -0.45 -13.80 4.26
C ASP A 108 0.67 -13.90 5.30
N PHE A 109 0.65 -14.94 6.15
CA PHE A 109 1.73 -15.20 7.09
C PHE A 109 3.06 -15.46 6.35
N LEU A 110 3.02 -16.28 5.30
CA LEU A 110 4.20 -16.58 4.50
C LEU A 110 4.74 -15.30 3.83
N VAL A 111 3.88 -14.52 3.18
CA VAL A 111 4.25 -13.24 2.55
C VAL A 111 4.79 -12.25 3.58
N GLY A 112 4.20 -12.17 4.77
CA GLY A 112 4.65 -11.29 5.86
C GLY A 112 6.04 -11.64 6.39
N VAL A 113 6.41 -12.91 6.43
CA VAL A 113 7.77 -13.35 6.83
C VAL A 113 8.81 -12.96 5.76
N PHE A 114 8.43 -12.98 4.48
CA PHE A 114 9.34 -12.66 3.38
C PHE A 114 9.45 -11.17 3.07
N GLN A 115 8.43 -10.35 3.34
CA GLN A 115 8.43 -8.91 3.02
C GLN A 115 9.68 -8.15 3.53
N PRO A 116 10.13 -8.33 4.79
CA PRO A 116 11.37 -7.70 5.27
C PRO A 116 12.64 -8.14 4.53
N LEU A 117 12.63 -9.32 3.91
CA LEU A 117 13.76 -9.89 3.19
C LEU A 117 13.80 -9.46 1.71
N VAL A 118 12.67 -9.04 1.13
CA VAL A 118 12.56 -8.65 -0.29
C VAL A 118 13.59 -7.58 -0.69
N PRO A 119 13.77 -6.47 0.07
CA PRO A 119 14.74 -5.44 -0.31
C PRO A 119 16.19 -5.95 -0.33
N ALA A 120 16.56 -6.82 0.60
CA ALA A 120 17.90 -7.39 0.68
C ALA A 120 18.20 -8.32 -0.51
N ILE A 121 17.26 -9.23 -0.83
CA ILE A 121 17.39 -10.16 -1.95
C ILE A 121 17.43 -9.41 -3.29
N ALA A 122 16.56 -8.40 -3.46
CA ALA A 122 16.57 -7.56 -4.64
C ALA A 122 17.89 -6.80 -4.80
N GLY A 123 18.41 -6.21 -3.71
CA GLY A 123 19.69 -5.51 -3.72
C GLY A 123 20.87 -6.41 -4.09
N ALA A 124 20.93 -7.61 -3.51
CA ALA A 124 21.95 -8.61 -3.82
C ALA A 124 21.91 -9.03 -5.30
N GLY A 125 20.71 -9.32 -5.84
CA GLY A 125 20.54 -9.67 -7.24
C GLY A 125 20.97 -8.55 -8.21
N ILE A 126 20.58 -7.31 -7.92
CA ILE A 126 20.96 -6.14 -8.71
C ILE A 126 22.49 -5.96 -8.69
N LEU A 127 23.12 -6.03 -7.51
CA LEU A 127 24.58 -5.91 -7.38
C LEU A 127 25.31 -6.98 -8.21
N LYS A 128 24.87 -8.24 -8.13
CA LYS A 128 25.46 -9.36 -8.89
C LYS A 128 25.32 -9.18 -10.40
N ALA A 129 24.17 -8.65 -10.85
CA ALA A 129 23.94 -8.32 -12.26
C ALA A 129 24.87 -7.20 -12.75
N PHE A 130 25.07 -6.14 -11.97
CA PHE A 130 26.02 -5.06 -12.30
C PHE A 130 27.47 -5.55 -12.35
N LEU A 131 27.89 -6.34 -11.36
CA LEU A 131 29.23 -6.93 -11.34
C LEU A 131 29.47 -7.81 -12.58
N SER A 132 28.47 -8.63 -12.94
CA SER A 132 28.53 -9.48 -14.13
C SER A 132 28.57 -8.66 -15.43
N LEU A 133 27.84 -7.55 -15.49
CA LEU A 133 27.87 -6.62 -16.63
C LEU A 133 29.23 -5.95 -16.79
N PHE A 134 29.87 -5.51 -15.70
CA PHE A 134 31.21 -4.90 -15.76
C PHE A 134 32.28 -5.88 -16.22
N VAL A 135 32.13 -7.16 -15.89
CA VAL A 135 32.97 -8.24 -16.42
C VAL A 135 32.76 -8.40 -17.92
N LEU A 136 31.50 -8.42 -18.38
CA LEU A 136 31.17 -8.55 -19.79
C LEU A 136 31.73 -7.39 -20.64
N LEU A 137 31.69 -6.16 -20.10
CA LEU A 137 32.24 -4.97 -20.75
C LEU A 137 33.78 -4.87 -20.65
N GLY A 138 34.43 -5.82 -19.99
CA GLY A 138 35.89 -5.82 -19.78
C GLY A 138 36.39 -4.75 -18.82
N LEU A 139 35.49 -4.07 -18.10
CA LEU A 139 35.81 -3.04 -17.10
C LEU A 139 36.31 -3.65 -15.79
N LEU A 140 35.92 -4.90 -15.50
CA LEU A 140 36.32 -5.67 -14.34
C LEU A 140 36.80 -7.06 -14.75
N GLN A 141 37.83 -7.56 -14.07
CA GLN A 141 38.30 -8.93 -14.25
C GLN A 141 37.70 -9.82 -13.14
N ASN A 142 37.26 -11.03 -13.50
CA ASN A 142 36.74 -12.03 -12.56
C ASN A 142 37.74 -12.46 -11.48
N THR A 143 39.02 -12.12 -11.65
CA THR A 143 40.12 -12.40 -10.72
C THR A 143 40.35 -11.27 -9.72
N ASN A 144 39.69 -10.12 -9.86
CA ASN A 144 39.88 -8.99 -8.97
C ASN A 144 39.36 -9.34 -7.56
N PRO A 145 40.18 -9.17 -6.49
CA PRO A 145 39.74 -9.45 -5.12
C PRO A 145 38.48 -8.68 -4.69
N VAL A 146 38.30 -7.45 -5.20
CA VAL A 146 37.11 -6.63 -4.94
C VAL A 146 35.88 -7.23 -5.61
N TYR A 147 36.02 -7.71 -6.86
CA TYR A 147 34.95 -8.40 -7.56
C TYR A 147 34.53 -9.67 -6.82
N ILE A 148 35.51 -10.51 -6.45
CA ILE A 148 35.26 -11.77 -5.74
C ILE A 148 34.58 -11.49 -4.39
N LEU A 149 35.06 -10.52 -3.62
CA LEU A 149 34.46 -10.16 -2.35
C LEU A 149 33.01 -9.69 -2.50
N LEU A 150 32.74 -8.76 -3.42
CA LEU A 150 31.40 -8.21 -3.62
C LEU A 150 30.44 -9.24 -4.23
N PHE A 151 30.92 -10.10 -5.12
CA PHE A 151 30.12 -11.16 -5.73
C PHE A 151 29.71 -12.22 -4.71
N ASN A 152 30.62 -12.61 -3.80
CA ASN A 152 30.30 -13.54 -2.71
C ASN A 152 29.46 -12.90 -1.61
N ALA A 153 29.59 -11.59 -1.37
CA ALA A 153 28.75 -10.86 -0.41
C ALA A 153 27.31 -10.66 -0.91
N ALA A 154 27.08 -10.84 -2.21
CA ALA A 154 25.77 -10.73 -2.86
C ALA A 154 25.11 -12.11 -3.10
N ASP A 155 25.59 -13.18 -2.45
CA ASP A 155 24.98 -14.52 -2.43
C ASP A 155 24.14 -14.76 -1.17
#